data_AF-A0A953AF20-F1
#
_entry.id   AF-A0A953AF20-F1
#
_cell.length_a   1.000
_cell.length_b   1.000
_cell.length_c   1.000
_cell.angle_alpha   90.00
_cell.angle_beta   90.00
_cell.angle_gamma   90.00
#
_symmetry.space_group_name_H-M   'P 1'
#
loop_
_entity.id
_entity.type
_entity.pdbx_description
1 polymer ?
#
loop_
_entity_poly.entity_id
_entity_poly.type
_entity_poly.pdbx_seq_one_letter_code
_entity_poly.pdbx_strand_id
1 'polypeptide(L)'
;MEEPRAVGGQRRRLRVPVRERALRVEDLIVIDGHRTRREVLAERLQAGGYRLWQTAHFLLAERDQEPRRLLVHFFAPRELDADLGACFLNELRPAGWLAGPDDLGRLFAGVIGSSDPHDPARAWRRYGENTLQRYRSLLQADHAAHSQTSPCPDSPITIFASLYRRVRLLLQQEPAGATGRLLDAGCSFGFLPLLLAEACPGLKEIVGLDLRPDAFLIAQQLAAERGWRQIRFVQADLCRAEQIIALGQFDTVVALHVLEHFDPEEGEQVLSHLLMVARRRLIIAVPYEEQPEPVYGHRQTFSPTALDELGRRCLKRWGQYQGRYWCEECAGGLLVIERDHDGV
;
A
#
# COMPACT_ATOMS: atom_id res chain seq x y z
N MET A 1 -30.11 -33.41 45.43
CA MET A 1 -28.69 -33.15 45.12
C MET A 1 -28.29 -34.16 44.07
N GLU A 2 -28.33 -33.75 42.81
CA GLU A 2 -27.72 -34.47 41.70
C GLU A 2 -26.99 -33.41 40.88
N GLU A 3 -25.68 -33.59 40.72
CA GLU A 3 -24.79 -32.69 39.99
C GLU A 3 -25.09 -32.72 38.49
N PRO A 4 -24.98 -31.58 37.78
CA PRO A 4 -25.08 -31.57 36.33
C PRO A 4 -23.78 -32.07 35.69
N ARG A 5 -23.88 -33.14 34.90
CA ARG A 5 -22.79 -33.65 34.06
C ARG A 5 -22.38 -32.59 33.03
N ALA A 6 -21.13 -32.12 33.15
CA ALA A 6 -20.50 -31.23 32.19
C ALA A 6 -20.32 -31.93 30.82
N VAL A 7 -20.98 -31.41 29.79
CA VAL A 7 -20.77 -31.80 28.39
C VAL A 7 -19.49 -31.13 27.89
N GLY A 8 -18.35 -31.79 28.11
CA GLY A 8 -17.06 -31.42 27.56
C GLY A 8 -16.96 -31.81 26.08
N GLY A 9 -17.57 -31.04 25.18
CA GLY A 9 -17.39 -31.18 23.74
C GLY A 9 -15.97 -30.78 23.33
N GLN A 10 -15.05 -31.74 23.26
CA GLN A 10 -13.74 -31.58 22.62
C GLN A 10 -13.95 -31.13 21.17
N ARG A 11 -13.68 -29.86 20.86
CA ARG A 11 -13.55 -29.37 19.48
C ARG A 11 -12.43 -30.14 18.79
N ARG A 12 -12.78 -31.19 18.06
CA ARG A 12 -11.87 -31.94 17.18
C ARG A 12 -11.29 -30.95 16.17
N ARG A 13 -9.99 -30.63 16.28
CA ARG A 13 -9.26 -29.86 15.26
C ARG A 13 -9.28 -30.69 13.97
N LEU A 14 -10.18 -30.36 13.04
CA LEU A 14 -10.19 -30.93 11.71
C LEU A 14 -8.84 -30.61 11.06
N ARG A 15 -8.06 -31.64 10.73
CA ARG A 15 -6.80 -31.50 10.00
C ARG A 15 -7.15 -31.21 8.55
N VAL A 16 -7.18 -29.94 8.17
CA VAL A 16 -7.30 -29.51 6.77
C VAL A 16 -6.06 -30.01 6.02
N PRO A 17 -6.20 -30.87 4.99
CA PRO A 17 -5.09 -31.33 4.16
C PRO A 17 -4.29 -30.16 3.57
N VAL A 18 -2.97 -30.34 3.39
CA VAL A 18 -2.07 -29.32 2.81
C VAL A 18 -2.55 -28.82 1.44
N ARG A 19 -3.22 -29.68 0.65
CA ARG A 19 -3.80 -29.31 -0.66
C ARG A 19 -4.96 -28.30 -0.56
N GLU A 20 -5.69 -28.30 0.55
CA GLU A 20 -6.77 -27.34 0.84
C GLU A 20 -6.23 -26.03 1.42
N ARG A 21 -4.90 -25.91 1.57
CA ARG A 21 -4.19 -24.74 2.12
C ARG A 21 -3.18 -24.16 1.15
N ALA A 22 -3.20 -24.61 -0.10
CA ALA A 22 -2.24 -24.25 -1.13
C ALA A 22 -2.91 -23.43 -2.22
N LEU A 23 -2.25 -22.36 -2.65
CA LEU A 23 -2.63 -21.55 -3.80
C LEU A 23 -1.48 -21.58 -4.82
N ARG A 24 -1.80 -21.87 -6.08
CA ARG A 24 -0.83 -21.78 -7.17
C ARG A 24 -0.89 -20.37 -7.78
N VAL A 25 0.25 -19.71 -7.82
CA VAL A 25 0.47 -18.43 -8.49
C VAL A 25 1.59 -18.67 -9.51
N GLU A 26 1.21 -18.88 -10.76
CA GLU A 26 2.13 -19.24 -11.86
C GLU A 26 2.95 -20.52 -11.57
N ASP A 27 4.27 -20.40 -11.42
CA ASP A 27 5.23 -21.48 -11.11
C ASP A 27 5.44 -21.67 -9.60
N LEU A 28 4.93 -20.75 -8.77
CA LEU A 28 5.00 -20.79 -7.32
C LEU A 28 3.74 -21.41 -6.72
N ILE A 29 3.91 -22.33 -5.77
CA ILE A 29 2.83 -22.77 -4.89
C ILE A 29 3.05 -22.21 -3.50
N VAL A 30 2.09 -21.44 -3.00
CA VAL A 30 2.12 -20.86 -1.66
C VAL A 30 1.19 -21.62 -0.73
N ILE A 31 1.67 -22.00 0.44
CA ILE A 31 0.97 -22.82 1.42
C ILE A 31 0.78 -22.03 2.73
N ASP A 32 -0.45 -21.98 3.22
CA ASP A 32 -0.73 -21.51 4.57
C ASP A 32 -0.29 -22.57 5.61
N GLY A 33 0.83 -22.28 6.25
CA GLY A 33 1.43 -23.06 7.34
C GLY A 33 0.92 -22.68 8.72
N HIS A 34 0.06 -21.69 8.89
CA HIS A 34 -0.44 -21.27 10.20
C HIS A 34 -1.06 -22.45 10.97
N ARG A 35 -0.75 -22.58 12.26
CA ARG A 35 -1.16 -23.72 13.12
C ARG A 35 -0.69 -25.11 12.67
N THR A 36 0.20 -25.21 11.68
CA THR A 36 0.95 -26.45 11.40
C THR A 36 2.19 -26.54 12.29
N ARG A 37 2.77 -27.74 12.37
CA ARG A 37 4.09 -27.94 12.99
C ARG A 37 5.15 -27.76 11.91
N ARG A 38 6.02 -26.75 12.08
CA ARG A 38 7.05 -26.37 11.08
C ARG A 38 7.96 -27.55 10.76
N GLU A 39 8.40 -28.27 11.79
CA GLU A 39 9.34 -29.38 11.68
C GLU A 39 8.73 -30.52 10.85
N VAL A 40 7.48 -30.89 11.14
CA VAL A 40 6.77 -31.96 10.43
C VAL A 40 6.56 -31.61 8.95
N LEU A 41 6.33 -30.34 8.63
CA LEU A 41 6.18 -29.90 7.25
C LEU A 41 7.53 -29.93 6.53
N ALA A 42 8.60 -29.47 7.17
CA ALA A 42 9.95 -29.51 6.64
C ALA A 42 10.40 -30.95 6.34
N GLU A 43 10.22 -31.88 7.28
CA GLU A 43 10.54 -33.31 7.08
C GLU A 43 9.82 -33.89 5.86
N ARG A 44 8.53 -33.56 5.69
CA ARG A 44 7.73 -34.02 4.54
C ARG A 44 8.22 -33.45 3.21
N LEU A 45 8.61 -32.18 3.20
CA LEU A 45 9.14 -31.54 2.00
C LEU A 45 10.54 -32.09 1.66
N GLN A 46 11.41 -32.30 2.65
CA GLN A 46 12.70 -32.96 2.45
C GLN A 46 12.56 -34.38 1.92
N ALA A 47 11.64 -35.18 2.48
CA ALA A 47 11.32 -36.51 1.96
C ALA A 47 10.79 -36.47 0.52
N GLY A 48 10.16 -35.35 0.12
CA GLY A 48 9.75 -35.06 -1.25
C GLY A 48 10.86 -34.55 -2.17
N GLY A 49 12.12 -34.53 -1.71
CA GLY A 49 13.28 -34.11 -2.49
C GLY A 49 13.51 -32.61 -2.56
N TYR A 50 12.86 -31.82 -1.70
CA TYR A 50 13.09 -30.37 -1.66
C TYR A 50 14.31 -30.00 -0.81
N ARG A 51 15.12 -29.09 -1.33
CA ARG A 51 16.06 -28.28 -0.53
C ARG A 51 15.27 -27.21 0.19
N LEU A 52 15.54 -27.01 1.47
CA LEU A 52 14.77 -26.11 2.33
C LEU A 52 15.63 -24.99 2.90
N TRP A 53 15.02 -23.80 3.00
CA TRP A 53 15.53 -22.67 3.75
C TRP A 53 14.44 -22.15 4.68
N GLN A 54 14.78 -21.94 5.94
CA GLN A 54 13.83 -21.49 6.95
C GLN A 54 14.19 -20.09 7.41
N THR A 55 13.17 -19.23 7.50
CA THR A 55 13.28 -17.86 8.03
C THR A 55 12.33 -17.71 9.23
N ALA A 56 12.18 -16.49 9.74
CA ALA A 56 11.28 -16.22 10.86
C ALA A 56 9.82 -16.53 10.50
N HIS A 57 9.38 -16.10 9.32
CA HIS A 57 7.99 -16.20 8.87
C HIS A 57 7.76 -17.24 7.77
N PHE A 58 8.82 -17.75 7.12
CA PHE A 58 8.69 -18.60 5.93
C PHE A 58 9.49 -19.91 6.02
N LEU A 59 9.03 -20.89 5.25
CA LEU A 59 9.79 -22.07 4.85
C LEU A 59 9.78 -22.15 3.33
N LEU A 60 10.94 -21.96 2.72
CA LEU A 60 11.17 -21.94 1.29
C LEU A 60 11.62 -23.34 0.87
N ALA A 61 11.06 -23.87 -0.20
CA ALA A 61 11.36 -25.21 -0.69
C ALA A 61 11.60 -25.21 -2.20
N GLU A 62 12.74 -25.75 -2.65
CA GLU A 62 13.06 -25.87 -4.07
C GLU A 62 13.54 -27.27 -4.45
N ARG A 63 13.19 -27.71 -5.67
CA ARG A 63 13.72 -28.93 -6.28
C ARG A 63 13.68 -28.82 -7.81
N ASP A 64 14.35 -29.76 -8.48
CA ASP A 64 14.46 -29.74 -9.95
C ASP A 64 13.18 -30.20 -10.67
N GLN A 65 12.35 -31.00 -9.98
CA GLN A 65 11.11 -31.58 -10.52
C GLN A 65 9.87 -30.74 -10.15
N GLU A 66 8.86 -30.70 -11.04
CA GLU A 66 7.60 -30.00 -10.76
C GLU A 66 6.82 -30.60 -9.56
N PRO A 67 6.19 -29.79 -8.69
CA PRO A 67 6.35 -28.33 -8.60
C PRO A 67 7.73 -27.94 -8.08
N ARG A 68 8.36 -26.95 -8.72
CA ARG A 68 9.75 -26.57 -8.46
C ARG A 68 9.94 -25.74 -7.20
N ARG A 69 9.03 -24.79 -6.94
CA ARG A 69 9.13 -23.84 -5.83
C ARG A 69 7.87 -23.87 -4.97
N LEU A 70 8.05 -24.06 -3.67
CA LEU A 70 7.00 -23.93 -2.68
C LEU A 70 7.41 -22.87 -1.65
N LEU A 71 6.48 -21.98 -1.32
CA LEU A 71 6.62 -21.06 -0.20
C LEU A 71 5.58 -21.44 0.86
N VAL A 72 6.02 -21.73 2.07
CA VAL A 72 5.11 -21.84 3.21
C VAL A 72 5.26 -20.58 4.04
N HIS A 73 4.14 -19.93 4.37
CA HIS A 73 4.13 -18.84 5.35
C HIS A 73 3.44 -19.28 6.64
N PHE A 74 3.72 -18.61 7.75
CA PHE A 74 3.19 -18.98 9.07
C PHE A 74 2.36 -17.88 9.73
N PHE A 75 1.96 -16.85 8.98
CA PHE A 75 1.16 -15.74 9.48
C PHE A 75 -0.23 -16.19 9.90
N ALA A 76 -0.69 -15.75 11.06
CA ALA A 76 -2.10 -15.80 11.38
C ALA A 76 -2.88 -14.88 10.42
N PRO A 77 -4.14 -15.20 10.07
CA PRO A 77 -4.94 -14.35 9.18
C PRO A 77 -5.12 -12.89 9.61
N ARG A 78 -4.89 -12.57 10.89
CA ARG A 78 -4.94 -11.22 11.46
C ARG A 78 -3.61 -10.44 11.33
N GLU A 79 -2.53 -11.13 11.01
CA GLU A 79 -1.18 -10.58 10.83
C GLU A 79 -0.89 -10.25 9.36
N LEU A 80 -1.81 -10.63 8.46
CA LEU A 80 -1.73 -10.29 7.04
C LEU A 80 -2.18 -8.85 6.84
N ASP A 81 -1.23 -7.94 6.73
CA ASP A 81 -1.43 -6.52 6.44
C ASP A 81 -0.26 -5.97 5.59
N ALA A 82 -0.28 -4.68 5.25
CA ALA A 82 0.71 -4.08 4.35
C ALA A 82 2.19 -4.15 4.82
N ASP A 83 2.49 -4.51 6.08
CA ASP A 83 3.88 -4.78 6.48
C ASP A 83 4.43 -6.10 5.90
N LEU A 84 3.60 -6.93 5.25
CA LEU A 84 4.06 -8.11 4.50
C LEU A 84 5.19 -7.78 3.52
N GLY A 85 5.17 -6.59 2.91
CA GLY A 85 6.22 -6.14 2.00
C GLY A 85 7.60 -6.11 2.68
N ALA A 86 7.67 -5.64 3.93
CA ALA A 86 8.91 -5.63 4.70
C ALA A 86 9.37 -7.05 5.07
N CYS A 87 8.45 -7.95 5.42
CA CYS A 87 8.79 -9.36 5.64
C CYS A 87 9.40 -9.99 4.38
N PHE A 88 8.84 -9.70 3.20
CA PHE A 88 9.38 -10.23 1.94
C PHE A 88 10.77 -9.67 1.64
N LEU A 89 10.98 -8.37 1.83
CA LEU A 89 12.30 -7.76 1.66
C LEU A 89 13.36 -8.32 2.62
N ASN A 90 13.01 -8.48 3.90
CA ASN A 90 13.98 -8.88 4.91
C ASN A 90 14.31 -10.37 4.86
N GLU A 91 13.39 -11.21 4.41
CA GLU A 91 13.55 -12.67 4.49
C GLU A 91 13.65 -13.36 3.13
N LEU A 92 12.95 -12.89 2.10
CA LEU A 92 12.86 -13.57 0.81
C LEU A 92 13.86 -13.02 -0.22
N ARG A 93 14.17 -11.73 -0.19
CA ARG A 93 15.23 -11.15 -1.05
C ARG A 93 16.61 -11.76 -0.78
N PRO A 94 17.10 -11.86 0.47
CA PRO A 94 18.41 -12.48 0.74
C PRO A 94 18.46 -13.95 0.32
N ALA A 95 17.32 -14.63 0.25
CA ALA A 95 17.19 -15.99 -0.23
C ALA A 95 17.10 -16.12 -1.76
N GLY A 96 17.05 -15.00 -2.51
CA GLY A 96 16.93 -14.97 -3.97
C GLY A 96 15.51 -15.19 -4.49
N TRP A 97 14.49 -14.96 -3.65
CA TRP A 97 13.07 -15.17 -3.99
C TRP A 97 12.33 -13.88 -4.37
N LEU A 98 13.02 -12.75 -4.33
CA LEU A 98 12.45 -11.43 -4.57
C LEU A 98 13.49 -10.53 -5.23
N ALA A 99 13.37 -10.35 -6.55
CA ALA A 99 14.26 -9.50 -7.33
C ALA A 99 13.59 -8.21 -7.81
N GLY A 100 12.28 -8.25 -8.11
CA GLY A 100 11.57 -7.12 -8.70
C GLY A 100 10.06 -7.09 -8.39
N PRO A 101 9.32 -6.15 -9.03
CA PRO A 101 7.91 -5.92 -8.76
C PRO A 101 7.00 -7.12 -9.08
N ASP A 102 7.35 -7.92 -10.09
CA ASP A 102 6.59 -9.11 -10.46
C ASP A 102 6.66 -10.19 -9.37
N ASP A 103 7.86 -10.42 -8.80
CA ASP A 103 8.03 -11.30 -7.65
C ASP A 103 7.23 -10.80 -6.45
N LEU A 104 7.31 -9.49 -6.17
CA LEU A 104 6.58 -8.88 -5.07
C LEU A 104 5.06 -9.10 -5.22
N GLY A 105 4.51 -8.85 -6.40
CA GLY A 105 3.10 -9.08 -6.72
C GLY A 105 2.69 -10.54 -6.54
N ARG A 106 3.50 -11.49 -7.03
CA ARG A 106 3.27 -12.93 -6.86
C ARG A 106 3.28 -13.37 -5.40
N LEU A 107 4.20 -12.84 -4.60
CA LEU A 107 4.31 -13.14 -3.18
C LEU A 107 3.11 -12.60 -2.41
N PHE A 108 2.69 -11.35 -2.65
CA PHE A 108 1.47 -10.80 -2.06
C PHE A 108 0.24 -11.65 -2.42
N ALA A 109 0.04 -11.94 -3.71
CA ALA A 109 -1.08 -12.75 -4.17
C ALA A 109 -1.10 -14.15 -3.55
N GLY A 110 0.07 -14.80 -3.50
CA GLY A 110 0.22 -16.14 -2.95
C GLY A 110 0.01 -16.20 -1.44
N VAL A 111 0.64 -15.30 -0.67
CA VAL A 111 0.57 -15.32 0.80
C VAL A 111 -0.82 -14.90 1.28
N ILE A 112 -1.40 -13.84 0.72
CA ILE A 112 -2.76 -13.40 1.09
C ILE A 112 -3.78 -14.44 0.64
N GLY A 113 -3.75 -14.84 -0.63
CA GLY A 113 -4.74 -15.76 -1.20
C GLY A 113 -4.69 -17.16 -0.60
N SER A 114 -3.51 -17.67 -0.23
CA SER A 114 -3.40 -19.00 0.41
C SER A 114 -3.98 -19.05 1.83
N SER A 115 -4.21 -17.90 2.48
CA SER A 115 -4.92 -17.86 3.77
C SER A 115 -6.40 -18.25 3.66
N ASP A 116 -6.95 -18.20 2.45
CA ASP A 116 -8.30 -18.66 2.13
C ASP A 116 -8.42 -19.14 0.67
N PRO A 117 -7.84 -20.30 0.32
CA PRO A 117 -7.68 -20.71 -1.09
C PRO A 117 -9.01 -20.92 -1.84
N HIS A 118 -10.10 -21.17 -1.12
CA HIS A 118 -11.44 -21.35 -1.69
C HIS A 118 -12.18 -20.04 -1.93
N ASP A 119 -11.73 -18.95 -1.30
CA ASP A 119 -12.31 -17.62 -1.43
C ASP A 119 -11.21 -16.55 -1.35
N PRO A 120 -10.39 -16.40 -2.41
CA PRO A 120 -9.31 -15.41 -2.42
C PRO A 120 -9.81 -13.99 -2.19
N ALA A 121 -11.02 -13.66 -2.65
CA ALA A 121 -11.62 -12.34 -2.43
C ALA A 121 -11.82 -12.06 -0.93
N ARG A 122 -12.29 -13.04 -0.14
CA ARG A 122 -12.39 -12.92 1.32
C ARG A 122 -11.02 -12.79 1.99
N ALA A 123 -10.00 -13.50 1.50
CA ALA A 123 -8.63 -13.36 1.98
C ALA A 123 -8.10 -11.94 1.78
N TRP A 124 -8.25 -11.40 0.58
CA TRP A 124 -7.86 -10.03 0.23
C TRP A 124 -8.68 -8.96 0.97
N ARG A 125 -9.99 -9.17 1.17
CA ARG A 125 -10.84 -8.31 2.00
C ARG A 125 -10.31 -8.22 3.43
N ARG A 126 -9.94 -9.37 4.02
CA ARG A 126 -9.37 -9.43 5.37
C ARG A 126 -8.03 -8.69 5.46
N TYR A 127 -7.14 -8.87 4.48
CA TYR A 127 -5.90 -8.11 4.39
C TYR A 127 -6.17 -6.59 4.36
N GLY A 128 -7.14 -6.15 3.56
CA GLY A 128 -7.53 -4.74 3.49
C GLY A 128 -8.10 -4.23 4.81
N GLU A 129 -8.94 -5.01 5.48
CA GLU A 129 -9.51 -4.67 6.80
C GLU A 129 -8.45 -4.59 7.90
N ASN A 130 -7.54 -5.57 7.98
CA ASN A 130 -6.42 -5.57 8.92
C ASN A 130 -5.54 -4.33 8.71
N THR A 131 -5.21 -4.03 7.45
CA THR A 131 -4.38 -2.88 7.07
C THR A 131 -5.06 -1.56 7.47
N LEU A 132 -6.34 -1.37 7.13
CA LEU A 132 -7.11 -0.20 7.54
C LEU A 132 -7.22 -0.08 9.07
N GLN A 133 -7.40 -1.18 9.79
CA GLN A 133 -7.44 -1.17 11.25
C GLN A 133 -6.12 -0.66 11.83
N ARG A 134 -4.97 -1.11 11.29
CA ARG A 134 -3.66 -0.62 11.73
C ARG A 134 -3.47 0.87 11.42
N TYR A 135 -3.84 1.32 10.23
CA TYR A 135 -3.82 2.75 9.91
C TYR A 135 -4.69 3.57 10.86
N ARG A 136 -5.93 3.14 11.15
CA ARG A 136 -6.80 3.82 12.11
C ARG A 136 -6.15 3.94 13.49
N SER A 137 -5.59 2.85 14.01
CA SER A 137 -4.91 2.86 15.31
C SER A 137 -3.75 3.84 15.35
N LEU A 138 -2.90 3.86 14.31
CA LEU A 138 -1.74 4.77 14.24
C LEU A 138 -2.16 6.23 14.11
N LEU A 139 -3.18 6.50 13.28
CA LEU A 139 -3.73 7.85 13.09
C LEU A 139 -4.46 8.38 14.33
N GLN A 140 -4.90 7.50 15.24
CA GLN A 140 -5.52 7.87 16.52
C GLN A 140 -4.50 8.01 17.66
N ALA A 141 -3.48 7.14 17.72
CA ALA A 141 -2.53 7.08 18.83
C ALA A 141 -1.68 8.35 18.99
N ASP A 142 -1.25 8.98 17.89
CA ASP A 142 -0.45 10.20 17.95
C ASP A 142 -1.26 11.48 18.24
N HIS A 143 -2.59 11.42 18.29
CA HIS A 143 -3.38 12.51 18.87
C HIS A 143 -3.23 12.58 20.40
N ALA A 144 -2.80 11.49 21.04
CA ALA A 144 -2.61 11.40 22.49
C ALA A 144 -1.14 11.64 22.92
N ALA A 145 -0.17 11.56 22.01
CA ALA A 145 1.25 11.76 22.30
C ALA A 145 1.88 12.66 21.23
N HIS A 146 2.35 13.85 21.63
CA HIS A 146 3.15 14.75 20.78
C HIS A 146 4.58 14.22 20.52
N SER A 147 4.79 12.89 20.53
CA SER A 147 6.12 12.31 20.34
C SER A 147 6.44 12.20 18.86
N GLN A 148 7.39 13.04 18.42
CA GLN A 148 8.14 12.90 17.17
C GLN A 148 9.00 11.62 17.21
N THR A 149 8.39 10.44 17.29
CA THR A 149 9.12 9.20 17.01
C THR A 149 9.16 9.04 15.50
N SER A 150 10.36 9.10 14.91
CA SER A 150 10.55 8.79 13.50
C SER A 150 9.90 7.44 13.17
N PRO A 151 9.18 7.31 12.04
CA PRO A 151 8.57 6.04 11.66
C PRO A 151 9.64 4.96 11.60
N CYS A 152 9.27 3.73 11.95
CA CYS A 152 10.20 2.60 11.84
C CYS A 152 10.43 2.35 10.34
N PRO A 153 11.67 2.47 9.83
CA PRO A 153 11.93 2.33 8.40
C PRO A 153 11.56 0.94 7.87
N ASP A 154 11.47 -0.06 8.74
CA ASP A 154 11.09 -1.44 8.41
C ASP A 154 9.58 -1.70 8.38
N SER A 155 8.73 -0.67 8.52
CA SER A 155 7.26 -0.81 8.49
C SER A 155 6.62 0.15 7.48
N PRO A 156 6.26 -0.34 6.27
CA PRO A 156 5.48 0.39 5.29
C PRO A 156 4.23 1.04 5.90
N ILE A 157 3.53 0.35 6.80
CA ILE A 157 2.33 0.91 7.44
C ILE A 157 2.67 2.16 8.25
N THR A 158 3.76 2.17 9.01
CA THR A 158 4.13 3.36 9.80
C THR A 158 4.58 4.54 8.93
N ILE A 159 5.28 4.26 7.83
CA ILE A 159 5.69 5.25 6.83
C ILE A 159 4.43 5.91 6.23
N PHE A 160 3.54 5.11 5.64
CA PHE A 160 2.33 5.63 5.01
C PHE A 160 1.34 6.23 6.00
N ALA A 161 1.25 5.74 7.24
CA ALA A 161 0.44 6.38 8.28
C ALA A 161 0.90 7.82 8.56
N SER A 162 2.21 8.06 8.56
CA SER A 162 2.79 9.41 8.74
C SER A 162 2.40 10.33 7.58
N LEU A 163 2.52 9.84 6.35
CA LEU A 163 2.10 10.58 5.15
C LEU A 163 0.60 10.87 5.14
N TYR A 164 -0.23 9.86 5.41
CA TYR A 164 -1.69 9.99 5.44
C TYR A 164 -2.14 10.99 6.52
N ARG A 165 -1.49 10.99 7.68
CA ARG A 165 -1.70 12.00 8.72
C ARG A 165 -1.41 13.39 8.19
N ARG A 166 -0.26 13.56 7.53
CA ARG A 166 0.15 14.87 7.04
C ARG A 166 -0.78 15.39 5.96
N VAL A 167 -1.17 14.54 5.00
CA VAL A 167 -2.20 14.86 4.00
C VAL A 167 -3.49 15.29 4.69
N ARG A 168 -3.96 14.55 5.70
CA ARG A 168 -5.17 14.92 6.45
C ARG A 168 -5.07 16.29 7.12
N LEU A 169 -3.93 16.61 7.73
CA LEU A 169 -3.70 17.91 8.38
C LEU A 169 -3.69 19.05 7.35
N LEU A 170 -3.12 18.84 6.16
CA LEU A 170 -3.12 19.83 5.08
C LEU A 170 -4.54 20.06 4.54
N LEU A 171 -5.34 18.99 4.41
CA LEU A 171 -6.74 19.10 3.97
C LEU A 171 -7.62 19.83 4.98
N GLN A 172 -7.32 19.76 6.28
CA GLN A 172 -8.04 20.54 7.30
C GLN A 172 -7.79 22.05 7.20
N GLN A 173 -6.76 22.45 6.46
CA GLN A 173 -6.42 23.85 6.19
C GLN A 173 -7.02 24.37 4.87
N GLU A 174 -7.80 23.55 4.16
CA GLU A 174 -8.51 24.00 2.96
C GLU A 174 -9.46 25.16 3.29
N PRO A 175 -9.52 26.21 2.46
CA PRO A 175 -10.41 27.35 2.67
C PRO A 175 -11.88 26.93 2.54
N ALA A 176 -12.77 27.76 3.09
CA ALA A 176 -14.22 27.57 2.98
C ALA A 176 -14.76 27.50 1.53
N GLY A 177 -13.99 28.02 0.55
CA GLY A 177 -14.33 27.99 -0.88
C GLY A 177 -13.84 26.73 -1.64
N ALA A 178 -13.30 25.72 -0.97
CA ALA A 178 -12.93 24.45 -1.58
C ALA A 178 -14.18 23.69 -2.06
N THR A 179 -14.12 23.12 -3.26
CA THR A 179 -15.23 22.28 -3.78
C THR A 179 -15.31 20.92 -3.09
N GLY A 180 -14.23 20.49 -2.44
CA GLY A 180 -14.09 19.21 -1.76
C GLY A 180 -13.73 18.07 -2.72
N ARG A 181 -13.06 18.35 -3.83
CA ARG A 181 -12.62 17.35 -4.81
C ARG A 181 -11.14 17.03 -4.61
N LEU A 182 -10.81 15.76 -4.42
CA LEU A 182 -9.44 15.27 -4.25
C LEU A 182 -9.09 14.20 -5.28
N LEU A 183 -7.87 14.26 -5.82
CA LEU A 183 -7.25 13.19 -6.60
C LEU A 183 -6.10 12.58 -5.79
N ASP A 184 -6.14 11.26 -5.61
CA ASP A 184 -5.02 10.44 -5.16
C ASP A 184 -4.41 9.73 -6.38
N ALA A 185 -3.36 10.31 -6.93
CA ALA A 185 -2.64 9.82 -8.09
C ALA A 185 -1.62 8.76 -7.66
N GLY A 186 -1.76 7.53 -8.17
CA GLY A 186 -0.97 6.38 -7.68
C GLY A 186 -1.55 5.79 -6.39
N CYS A 187 -2.88 5.60 -6.34
CA CYS A 187 -3.58 5.22 -5.11
C CYS A 187 -3.28 3.80 -4.61
N SER A 188 -2.63 2.95 -5.42
CA SER A 188 -2.25 1.59 -5.04
C SER A 188 -3.46 0.82 -4.49
N PHE A 189 -3.36 0.29 -3.27
CA PHE A 189 -4.46 -0.41 -2.58
C PHE A 189 -5.63 0.48 -2.13
N GLY A 190 -5.62 1.78 -2.43
CA GLY A 190 -6.72 2.70 -2.19
C GLY A 190 -6.97 3.05 -0.72
N PHE A 191 -6.00 2.82 0.17
CA PHE A 191 -6.18 3.04 1.61
C PHE A 191 -6.36 4.52 1.99
N LEU A 192 -5.60 5.43 1.37
CA LEU A 192 -5.75 6.87 1.62
C LEU A 192 -7.17 7.37 1.30
N PRO A 193 -7.75 7.11 0.10
CA PRO A 193 -9.13 7.48 -0.23
C PRO A 193 -10.15 6.99 0.79
N LEU A 194 -10.04 5.74 1.23
CA LEU A 194 -10.94 5.16 2.24
C LEU A 194 -10.82 5.87 3.59
N LEU A 195 -9.60 6.12 4.06
CA LEU A 195 -9.36 6.80 5.34
C LEU A 195 -9.83 8.26 5.30
N LEU A 196 -9.62 8.95 4.17
CA LEU A 196 -10.07 10.33 3.99
C LEU A 196 -11.60 10.43 3.91
N ALA A 197 -12.27 9.50 3.23
CA ALA A 197 -13.73 9.48 3.20
C ALA A 197 -14.37 9.30 4.59
N GLU A 198 -13.70 8.56 5.47
CA GLU A 198 -14.11 8.37 6.87
C GLU A 198 -13.84 9.62 7.72
N ALA A 199 -12.66 10.25 7.54
CA ALA A 199 -12.16 11.27 8.46
C ALA A 199 -12.39 12.73 8.02
N CYS A 200 -12.75 12.97 6.75
CA CYS A 200 -12.87 14.30 6.17
C CYS A 200 -14.26 14.52 5.53
N PRO A 201 -15.29 14.87 6.33
CA PRO A 201 -16.66 15.10 5.82
C PRO A 201 -16.78 16.21 4.76
N GLY A 202 -15.79 17.11 4.68
CA GLY A 202 -15.74 18.17 3.67
C GLY A 202 -15.40 17.68 2.25
N LEU A 203 -14.87 16.46 2.10
CA LEU A 203 -14.58 15.88 0.79
C LEU A 203 -15.88 15.35 0.15
N LYS A 204 -16.25 15.94 -0.97
CA LYS A 204 -17.45 15.59 -1.76
C LYS A 204 -17.16 14.61 -2.88
N GLU A 205 -15.92 14.56 -3.37
CA GLU A 205 -15.45 13.58 -4.34
C GLU A 205 -13.99 13.25 -4.08
N ILE A 206 -13.67 11.96 -4.05
CA ILE A 206 -12.32 11.43 -3.95
C ILE A 206 -12.10 10.47 -5.12
N VAL A 207 -11.15 10.80 -5.99
CA VAL A 207 -10.76 9.95 -7.11
C VAL A 207 -9.43 9.30 -6.77
N GLY A 208 -9.41 7.97 -6.63
CA GLY A 208 -8.17 7.19 -6.60
C GLY A 208 -7.82 6.74 -8.01
N LEU A 209 -6.60 7.03 -8.47
CA LEU A 209 -6.11 6.64 -9.79
C LEU A 209 -4.91 5.72 -9.66
N ASP A 210 -4.89 4.62 -10.41
CA ASP A 210 -3.68 3.78 -10.54
C ASP A 210 -3.59 3.19 -11.96
N LEU A 211 -2.38 2.81 -12.39
CA LEU A 211 -2.15 2.14 -13.67
C LEU A 211 -2.75 0.72 -13.66
N ARG A 212 -2.73 0.08 -12.48
CA ARG A 212 -3.11 -1.32 -12.28
C ARG A 212 -4.52 -1.41 -11.65
N PRO A 213 -5.54 -1.89 -12.38
CA PRO A 213 -6.91 -1.91 -11.88
C PRO A 213 -7.13 -2.92 -10.74
N ASP A 214 -6.31 -3.97 -10.67
CA ASP A 214 -6.31 -4.97 -9.61
C ASP A 214 -5.83 -4.40 -8.27
N ALA A 215 -5.01 -3.34 -8.27
CA ALA A 215 -4.47 -2.74 -7.05
C ALA A 215 -5.57 -2.25 -6.10
N PHE A 216 -6.60 -1.59 -6.61
CA PHE A 216 -7.67 -0.98 -5.81
C PHE A 216 -8.98 -1.77 -5.76
N LEU A 217 -9.02 -3.02 -6.25
CA LEU A 217 -10.26 -3.82 -6.32
C LEU A 217 -10.91 -3.99 -4.94
N ILE A 218 -10.09 -4.26 -3.92
CA ILE A 218 -10.56 -4.40 -2.54
C ILE A 218 -11.05 -3.07 -1.98
N ALA A 219 -10.38 -1.96 -2.30
CA ALA A 219 -10.85 -0.65 -1.85
C ALA A 219 -12.21 -0.27 -2.46
N GLN A 220 -12.44 -0.59 -3.74
CA GLN A 220 -13.75 -0.43 -4.36
C GLN A 220 -14.83 -1.23 -3.61
N GLN A 221 -14.57 -2.50 -3.30
CA GLN A 221 -15.53 -3.34 -2.56
C GLN A 221 -15.82 -2.76 -1.18
N LEU A 222 -14.78 -2.37 -0.44
CA LEU A 222 -14.90 -1.80 0.90
C LEU A 222 -15.63 -0.45 0.91
N ALA A 223 -15.46 0.38 -0.13
CA ALA A 223 -16.21 1.62 -0.31
C ALA A 223 -17.69 1.36 -0.61
N ALA A 224 -17.99 0.41 -1.51
CA ALA A 224 -19.34 0.02 -1.88
C ALA A 224 -20.13 -0.53 -0.68
N GLU A 225 -19.53 -1.42 0.11
CA GLU A 225 -20.12 -1.98 1.34
C GLU A 225 -20.44 -0.90 2.39
N ARG A 226 -19.63 0.16 2.46
CA ARG A 226 -19.85 1.31 3.35
C ARG A 226 -20.81 2.34 2.78
N GLY A 227 -21.29 2.16 1.55
CA GLY A 227 -22.16 3.10 0.87
C GLY A 227 -21.49 4.43 0.52
N TRP A 228 -20.15 4.46 0.42
CA TRP A 228 -19.39 5.67 0.13
C TRP A 228 -19.45 6.01 -1.37
N ARG A 229 -20.48 6.77 -1.74
CA ARG A 229 -20.72 7.23 -3.12
C ARG A 229 -19.77 8.34 -3.58
N GLN A 230 -19.08 8.99 -2.64
CA GLN A 230 -18.12 10.05 -2.93
C GLN A 230 -16.76 9.53 -3.41
N ILE A 231 -16.50 8.21 -3.34
CA ILE A 231 -15.23 7.63 -3.76
C ILE A 231 -15.40 6.96 -5.13
N ARG A 232 -14.46 7.22 -6.03
CA ARG A 232 -14.35 6.53 -7.31
C ARG A 232 -12.90 6.11 -7.54
N PHE A 233 -12.69 4.89 -8.01
CA PHE A 233 -11.38 4.43 -8.45
C PHE A 233 -11.34 4.32 -9.98
N VAL A 234 -10.21 4.71 -10.58
CA VAL A 234 -10.05 4.82 -12.03
C VAL A 234 -8.72 4.23 -12.43
N GLN A 235 -8.74 3.38 -13.48
CA GLN A 235 -7.52 2.99 -14.15
C GLN A 235 -7.10 4.11 -15.11
N ALA A 236 -5.90 4.65 -14.94
CA ALA A 236 -5.32 5.60 -15.88
C ALA A 236 -3.79 5.62 -15.79
N ASP A 237 -3.17 6.00 -16.89
CA ASP A 237 -1.72 6.16 -17.02
C ASP A 237 -1.35 7.63 -16.78
N LEU A 238 -0.54 7.89 -15.75
CA LEU A 238 -0.07 9.24 -15.40
C LEU A 238 0.80 9.88 -16.50
N CYS A 239 1.39 9.09 -17.40
CA CYS A 239 2.12 9.59 -18.56
C CYS A 239 1.18 10.07 -19.69
N ARG A 240 -0.14 9.87 -19.58
CA ARG A 240 -1.13 10.20 -20.61
C ARG A 240 -1.97 11.41 -20.21
N ALA A 241 -1.56 12.59 -20.66
CA ALA A 241 -2.20 13.87 -20.33
C ALA A 241 -3.73 13.85 -20.52
N GLU A 242 -4.20 13.29 -21.63
CA GLU A 242 -5.61 13.21 -21.98
C GLU A 242 -6.44 12.42 -20.96
N GLN A 243 -5.87 11.37 -20.37
CA GLN A 243 -6.54 10.57 -19.34
C GLN A 243 -6.66 11.36 -18.03
N ILE A 244 -5.62 12.11 -17.67
CA ILE A 244 -5.59 12.90 -16.44
C ILE A 244 -6.54 14.11 -16.55
N ILE A 245 -6.50 14.82 -17.69
CA ILE A 245 -7.40 15.94 -17.97
C ILE A 245 -8.87 15.49 -17.96
N ALA A 246 -9.17 14.29 -18.47
CA ALA A 246 -10.54 13.76 -18.50
C ALA A 246 -11.15 13.53 -17.10
N LEU A 247 -10.34 13.48 -16.03
CA LEU A 247 -10.84 13.38 -14.65
C LEU A 247 -11.41 14.72 -14.12
N GLY A 248 -11.09 15.83 -14.79
CA GLY A 248 -11.46 17.18 -14.40
C GLY A 248 -10.49 17.79 -13.39
N GLN A 249 -10.91 18.88 -12.73
CA GLN A 249 -10.07 19.64 -11.80
C GLN A 249 -10.36 19.33 -10.32
N PHE A 250 -9.32 19.30 -9.50
CA PHE A 250 -9.36 18.94 -8.08
C PHE A 250 -8.85 20.09 -7.21
N ASP A 251 -9.42 20.31 -6.02
CA ASP A 251 -8.86 21.30 -5.09
C ASP A 251 -7.46 20.87 -4.65
N THR A 252 -7.32 19.60 -4.27
CA THR A 252 -6.05 18.97 -3.91
C THR A 252 -5.76 17.76 -4.79
N VAL A 253 -4.54 17.69 -5.29
CA VAL A 253 -3.96 16.48 -5.91
C VAL A 253 -2.87 15.96 -4.97
N VAL A 254 -2.84 14.65 -4.76
CA VAL A 254 -1.88 13.95 -3.90
C VAL A 254 -1.18 12.89 -4.74
N ALA A 255 0.15 12.78 -4.62
CA ALA A 255 0.96 11.72 -5.20
C ALA A 255 1.98 11.25 -4.16
N LEU A 256 1.70 10.14 -3.48
CA LEU A 256 2.57 9.60 -2.43
C LEU A 256 3.32 8.38 -2.96
N HIS A 257 4.65 8.46 -2.97
CA HIS A 257 5.52 7.39 -3.46
C HIS A 257 5.18 6.98 -4.91
N VAL A 258 5.25 7.96 -5.81
CA VAL A 258 4.88 7.82 -7.22
C VAL A 258 6.02 8.22 -8.15
N LEU A 259 6.64 9.38 -7.92
CA LEU A 259 7.60 9.93 -8.86
C LEU A 259 8.86 9.07 -9.00
N GLU A 260 9.24 8.33 -7.96
CA GLU A 260 10.38 7.42 -7.96
C GLU A 260 10.23 6.25 -8.95
N HIS A 261 9.01 5.95 -9.40
CA HIS A 261 8.73 4.89 -10.39
C HIS A 261 8.92 5.34 -11.84
N PHE A 262 9.27 6.61 -12.07
CA PHE A 262 9.49 7.19 -13.38
C PHE A 262 10.96 7.55 -13.57
N ASP A 263 11.42 7.56 -14.82
CA ASP A 263 12.69 8.24 -15.13
C ASP A 263 12.50 9.76 -15.00
N PRO A 264 13.58 10.56 -14.85
CA PRO A 264 13.45 12.00 -14.64
C PRO A 264 12.59 12.73 -15.69
N GLU A 265 12.67 12.35 -16.96
CA GLU A 265 11.86 12.96 -18.03
C GLU A 265 10.38 12.62 -17.89
N GLU A 266 10.05 11.34 -17.67
CA GLU A 266 8.67 10.88 -17.45
C GLU A 266 8.09 11.50 -16.17
N GLY A 267 8.87 11.59 -15.10
CA GLY A 267 8.46 12.21 -13.84
C GLY A 267 8.10 13.69 -14.01
N GLU A 268 8.84 14.42 -14.86
CA GLU A 268 8.53 15.81 -15.20
C GLU A 268 7.23 15.95 -16.03
N GLN A 269 6.93 14.98 -16.89
CA GLN A 269 5.66 14.92 -17.64
C GLN A 269 4.48 14.65 -16.70
N VAL A 270 4.60 13.60 -15.87
CA VAL A 270 3.61 13.25 -14.83
C VAL A 270 3.32 14.45 -13.95
N LEU A 271 4.36 15.10 -13.43
CA LEU A 271 4.22 16.30 -12.62
C LEU A 271 3.44 17.40 -13.33
N SER A 272 3.74 17.64 -14.61
CA SER A 272 3.02 18.63 -15.41
C SER A 272 1.54 18.29 -15.55
N HIS A 273 1.19 17.02 -15.76
CA HIS A 273 -0.21 16.59 -15.82
C HIS A 273 -0.94 16.78 -14.49
N LEU A 274 -0.30 16.45 -13.36
CA LEU A 274 -0.87 16.63 -12.03
C LEU A 274 -1.09 18.11 -11.70
N LEU A 275 -0.12 18.98 -12.05
CA LEU A 275 -0.24 20.43 -11.90
C LEU A 275 -1.42 20.98 -12.73
N MET A 276 -1.66 20.47 -13.93
CA MET A 276 -2.77 20.93 -14.79
C MET A 276 -4.16 20.71 -14.18
N VAL A 277 -4.32 19.65 -13.38
CA VAL A 277 -5.62 19.30 -12.77
C VAL A 277 -5.76 19.77 -11.32
N ALA A 278 -4.68 20.18 -10.65
CA ALA A 278 -4.74 20.78 -9.32
C ALA A 278 -5.10 22.27 -9.39
N ARG A 279 -6.19 22.64 -8.69
CA ARG A 279 -6.67 24.03 -8.59
C ARG A 279 -5.95 24.81 -7.51
N ARG A 280 -5.71 24.20 -6.35
CA ARG A 280 -5.17 24.88 -5.17
C ARG A 280 -3.88 24.26 -4.69
N ARG A 281 -3.84 22.94 -4.54
CA ARG A 281 -2.71 22.25 -3.90
C ARG A 281 -2.29 20.99 -4.65
N LEU A 282 -0.98 20.79 -4.74
CA LEU A 282 -0.35 19.53 -5.11
C LEU A 282 0.55 19.10 -3.95
N ILE A 283 0.33 17.88 -3.44
CA ILE A 283 1.11 17.26 -2.38
C ILE A 283 1.86 16.09 -2.98
N ILE A 284 3.18 16.07 -2.84
CA ILE A 284 4.05 15.02 -3.36
C ILE A 284 4.87 14.48 -2.19
N ALA A 285 4.91 13.17 -2.03
CA ALA A 285 5.84 12.52 -1.13
C ALA A 285 6.70 11.52 -1.90
N VAL A 286 7.98 11.46 -1.58
CA VAL A 286 8.95 10.53 -2.16
C VAL A 286 9.87 9.98 -1.07
N PRO A 287 10.37 8.74 -1.21
CA PRO A 287 11.34 8.19 -0.29
C PRO A 287 12.70 8.87 -0.48
N TYR A 288 13.46 8.96 0.62
CA TYR A 288 14.89 9.26 0.56
C TYR A 288 15.66 7.95 0.69
N GLU A 289 16.33 7.58 -0.39
CA GLU A 289 17.07 6.33 -0.53
C GLU A 289 18.44 6.62 -1.13
N GLU A 290 19.44 5.83 -0.76
CA GLU A 290 20.79 5.95 -1.34
C GLU A 290 20.83 5.47 -2.79
N GLN A 291 20.03 4.44 -3.10
CA GLN A 291 19.88 3.85 -4.43
C GLN A 291 18.41 3.53 -4.68
N PRO A 292 17.94 3.55 -5.95
CA PRO A 292 16.58 3.16 -6.25
C PRO A 292 16.34 1.72 -5.82
N GLU A 293 15.25 1.48 -5.11
CA GLU A 293 14.84 0.15 -4.66
C GLU A 293 14.20 -0.68 -5.80
N PRO A 294 14.92 -1.64 -6.42
CA PRO A 294 14.42 -2.37 -7.60
C PRO A 294 13.24 -3.29 -7.28
N VAL A 295 13.05 -3.74 -6.04
CA VAL A 295 11.92 -4.60 -5.68
C VAL A 295 10.59 -3.85 -5.75
N TYR A 296 10.60 -2.56 -5.40
CA TYR A 296 9.45 -1.68 -5.60
C TYR A 296 9.40 -1.12 -7.02
N GLY A 297 10.47 -1.28 -7.80
CA GLY A 297 10.56 -0.75 -9.17
C GLY A 297 10.86 0.74 -9.19
N HIS A 298 11.56 1.24 -8.19
CA HIS A 298 12.06 2.61 -8.22
C HIS A 298 13.16 2.72 -9.30
N ARG A 299 13.14 3.82 -10.05
CA ARG A 299 14.05 4.12 -11.16
C ARG A 299 14.95 5.31 -10.88
N GLN A 300 14.58 6.13 -9.89
CA GLN A 300 15.34 7.29 -9.46
C GLN A 300 15.25 7.47 -7.93
N THR A 301 16.20 8.23 -7.37
CA THR A 301 16.18 8.65 -5.96
C THR A 301 15.93 10.14 -5.85
N PHE A 302 15.49 10.57 -4.68
CA PHE A 302 15.29 11.98 -4.36
C PHE A 302 16.15 12.39 -3.17
N SER A 303 16.48 13.68 -3.14
CA SER A 303 17.16 14.33 -2.02
C SER A 303 16.43 15.62 -1.66
N PRO A 304 16.69 16.20 -0.47
CA PRO A 304 16.11 17.50 -0.10
C PRO A 304 16.36 18.59 -1.15
N THR A 305 17.57 18.63 -1.73
CA THR A 305 17.91 19.59 -2.80
C THR A 305 17.09 19.33 -4.06
N ALA A 306 16.95 18.07 -4.49
CA ALA A 306 16.14 17.72 -5.66
C ALA A 306 14.67 18.10 -5.48
N LEU A 307 14.12 17.92 -4.27
CA LEU A 307 12.74 18.29 -3.94
C LEU A 307 12.53 19.80 -3.96
N ASP A 308 13.47 20.55 -3.40
CA ASP A 308 13.44 22.01 -3.42
C ASP A 308 13.51 22.56 -4.85
N GLU A 309 14.37 22.00 -5.70
CA GLU A 309 14.42 22.33 -7.12
C GLU A 309 13.11 21.97 -7.85
N LEU A 310 12.54 20.79 -7.57
CA LEU A 310 11.24 20.37 -8.10
C LEU A 310 10.15 21.38 -7.71
N GLY A 311 10.10 21.80 -6.44
CA GLY A 311 9.19 22.82 -5.94
C GLY A 311 9.31 24.16 -6.68
N ARG A 312 10.54 24.64 -6.89
CA ARG A 312 10.79 25.86 -7.70
C ARG A 312 10.26 25.72 -9.13
N ARG A 313 10.49 24.57 -9.77
CA ARG A 313 10.02 24.30 -11.14
C ARG A 313 8.50 24.25 -11.20
N CYS A 314 7.85 23.57 -10.26
CA CYS A 314 6.39 23.53 -10.13
C CYS A 314 5.79 24.92 -10.01
N LEU A 315 6.30 25.73 -9.08
CA LEU A 315 5.79 27.07 -8.86
C LEU A 315 5.98 27.95 -10.10
N LYS A 316 7.13 27.85 -10.78
CA LYS A 316 7.37 28.55 -12.05
C LYS A 316 6.38 28.13 -13.15
N ARG A 317 6.03 26.85 -13.24
CA ARG A 317 5.05 26.32 -14.22
C ARG A 317 3.62 26.77 -13.94
N TRP A 318 3.22 26.85 -12.68
CA TRP A 318 1.88 27.31 -12.31
C TRP A 318 1.61 28.81 -12.53
N GLY A 319 2.65 29.58 -12.83
CA GLY A 319 2.58 30.98 -13.26
C GLY A 319 3.10 31.96 -12.20
N GLN A 320 3.61 33.11 -12.68
CA GLN A 320 4.25 34.19 -11.89
C GLN A 320 3.30 34.97 -10.95
N TYR A 321 2.12 34.45 -10.64
CA TYR A 321 1.14 35.11 -9.81
C TYR A 321 0.87 34.25 -8.58
N GLN A 322 1.49 34.67 -7.47
CA GLN A 322 1.11 34.40 -6.08
C GLN A 322 0.80 32.93 -5.76
N GLY A 323 1.83 32.25 -5.27
CA GLY A 323 1.76 30.92 -4.72
C GLY A 323 3.03 30.63 -3.94
N ARG A 324 3.05 29.53 -3.20
CA ARG A 324 4.18 29.13 -2.39
C ARG A 324 4.41 27.64 -2.53
N TYR A 325 5.65 27.23 -2.32
CA TYR A 325 5.98 25.84 -2.07
C TYR A 325 6.80 25.75 -0.80
N TRP A 326 6.78 24.60 -0.16
CA TRP A 326 7.72 24.26 0.90
C TRP A 326 7.99 22.76 0.87
N CYS A 327 9.15 22.39 1.40
CA CYS A 327 9.52 21.00 1.63
C CYS A 327 9.59 20.76 3.14
N GLU A 328 9.25 19.56 3.54
CA GLU A 328 9.43 19.07 4.91
C GLU A 328 9.85 17.61 4.87
N GLU A 329 10.46 17.16 5.96
CA GLU A 329 10.78 15.75 6.13
C GLU A 329 9.59 15.04 6.78
N CYS A 330 8.99 14.10 6.04
CA CYS A 330 7.86 13.31 6.49
C CYS A 330 7.96 11.93 5.86
N ALA A 331 8.54 10.98 6.58
CA ALA A 331 8.79 9.61 6.11
C ALA A 331 9.52 9.56 4.74
N GLY A 332 10.54 10.42 4.59
CA GLY A 332 11.13 10.79 3.31
C GLY A 332 10.96 12.30 3.08
N GLY A 333 10.89 12.69 1.82
CA GLY A 333 10.63 14.08 1.42
C GLY A 333 9.17 14.31 1.11
N LEU A 334 8.59 15.38 1.67
CA LEU A 334 7.26 15.85 1.32
C LEU A 334 7.34 17.28 0.77
N LEU A 335 6.87 17.45 -0.46
CA LEU A 335 6.78 18.73 -1.17
C LEU A 335 5.30 19.13 -1.27
N VAL A 336 4.97 20.32 -0.79
CA VAL A 336 3.66 20.93 -1.01
C VAL A 336 3.82 22.15 -1.89
N ILE A 337 2.99 22.23 -2.93
CA ILE A 337 2.85 23.42 -3.75
C ILE A 337 1.41 23.92 -3.62
N GLU A 338 1.26 25.20 -3.28
CA GLU A 338 -0.02 25.88 -3.09
C GLU A 338 -0.11 27.13 -3.96
N ARG A 339 -1.29 27.37 -4.53
CA ARG A 339 -1.65 28.65 -5.15
C ARG A 339 -2.30 29.55 -4.11
N ASP A 340 -1.95 30.84 -4.11
CA ASP A 340 -2.67 31.80 -3.30
C ASP A 340 -4.12 31.89 -3.83
N HIS A 341 -5.06 32.10 -2.91
CA HIS A 341 -6.45 32.21 -3.30
C HIS A 341 -6.63 33.45 -4.16
N ASP A 342 -7.21 33.29 -5.35
CA ASP A 342 -7.90 34.40 -6.01
C ASP A 342 -8.92 34.90 -4.99
N GLY A 343 -8.63 36.06 -4.38
CA GLY A 343 -9.57 36.78 -3.55
C GLY A 343 -10.76 37.15 -4.43
N VAL A 344 -11.86 36.44 -4.26
CA VAL A 344 -13.19 36.88 -4.68
C VAL A 344 -13.95 37.29 -3.44
#